data_AF-A0AAX4HRB0-F1
#
_entry.id   AF-A0AAX4HRB0-F1
#
_cell.length_a   1.000
_cell.length_b   1.000
_cell.length_c   1.000
_cell.angle_alpha   90.00
_cell.angle_beta   90.00
_cell.angle_gamma   90.00
#
_symmetry.space_group_name_H-M   'P 1'
#
loop_
_entity.id
_entity.type
_entity.pdbx_description
1 polymer ?
#
loop_
_entity_poly.entity_id
_entity_poly.type
_entity_poly.pdbx_seq_one_letter_code
_entity_poly.pdbx_strand_id
1 'polypeptide(L)'
;MKIVLTFICLMVSFSSWSTVTVGSVDCPVQFEGRVKEIIEPVGASGFFDANTVVFENQRTIKGEVKEQVLLEVLQNGPFKVAVEKDYRVQLRSGKLCWIEEI
;
A
#
# COMPACT_ATOMS: atom_id res chain seq x y z
N MET A 1 53.77 -12.17 22.09
CA MET A 1 53.10 -11.28 21.10
C MET A 1 52.32 -12.11 20.07
N LYS A 2 51.25 -12.81 20.45
CA LYS A 2 50.41 -13.57 19.49
C LYS A 2 48.92 -13.65 19.87
N ILE A 3 48.52 -13.09 21.01
CA ILE A 3 47.14 -13.22 21.54
C ILE A 3 46.31 -11.94 21.31
N VAL A 4 46.97 -10.80 21.07
CA VAL A 4 46.28 -9.50 20.94
C VAL A 4 45.66 -9.30 19.54
N LEU A 5 46.13 -10.02 18.52
CA LEU A 5 45.65 -9.84 17.15
C LEU A 5 44.31 -10.53 16.85
N THR A 6 43.92 -11.52 17.65
CA THR A 6 42.73 -12.34 17.35
C THR A 6 41.43 -11.76 17.91
N PHE A 7 41.50 -10.80 18.84
CA PHE A 7 40.31 -10.23 19.49
C PHE A 7 39.70 -9.05 18.73
N ILE A 8 40.43 -8.47 17.76
CA ILE A 8 39.99 -7.28 17.03
C ILE A 8 39.12 -7.63 15.81
N CYS A 9 39.22 -8.85 15.26
CA CYS A 9 38.40 -9.27 14.11
C CYS A 9 36.92 -9.58 14.43
N LEU A 10 36.53 -9.65 15.71
CA LEU A 10 35.16 -10.02 16.12
C LEU A 10 34.22 -8.81 16.34
N MET A 11 34.73 -7.58 16.26
CA MET A 11 33.94 -6.35 16.47
C MET A 11 33.53 -5.65 15.16
N VAL A 12 33.81 -6.26 14.01
CA VAL A 12 33.40 -5.75 12.68
C VAL A 12 32.11 -6.43 12.19
N SER A 13 31.26 -6.87 13.12
CA SER A 13 29.86 -7.18 12.82
C SER A 13 29.12 -5.84 12.76
N PHE A 14 29.44 -5.03 11.75
CA PHE A 14 28.60 -3.89 11.38
C PHE A 14 27.19 -4.43 11.23
N SER A 15 26.31 -3.99 12.12
CA SER A 15 24.88 -4.11 11.96
C SER A 15 24.55 -3.46 10.62
N SER A 16 24.42 -4.29 9.59
CA SER A 16 23.73 -3.93 8.37
C SER A 16 22.29 -3.72 8.77
N TRP A 17 21.98 -2.51 9.25
CA TRP A 17 20.65 -1.97 9.17
C TRP A 17 20.33 -1.92 7.69
N SER A 18 19.74 -3.01 7.19
CA SER A 18 18.89 -2.95 6.03
C SER A 18 17.73 -2.07 6.44
N THR A 19 17.92 -0.75 6.37
CA THR A 19 16.81 0.17 6.21
C THR A 19 16.20 -0.29 4.91
N VAL A 20 15.13 -1.08 5.01
CA VAL A 20 14.28 -1.39 3.88
C VAL A 20 13.76 -0.03 3.46
N THR A 21 14.46 0.61 2.54
CA THR A 21 13.91 1.69 1.75
C THR A 21 12.75 1.00 1.05
N VAL A 22 11.56 1.10 1.65
CA VAL A 22 10.30 0.81 0.99
C VAL A 22 10.44 1.59 -0.29
N GLY A 23 10.74 0.87 -1.38
CA GLY A 23 11.17 1.47 -2.64
C GLY A 23 10.18 2.57 -2.91
N SER A 24 10.66 3.78 -3.15
CA SER A 24 9.80 4.93 -3.42
C SER A 24 9.02 4.61 -4.68
N VAL A 25 7.91 3.89 -4.53
CA VAL A 25 6.98 3.60 -5.60
C VAL A 25 6.39 4.97 -5.86
N ASP A 26 6.89 5.64 -6.91
CA ASP A 26 6.39 6.96 -7.25
C ASP A 26 4.95 6.80 -7.72
N CYS A 27 4.04 6.92 -6.76
CA CYS A 27 2.62 6.96 -6.98
C CYS A 27 2.27 8.44 -7.13
N PRO A 28 2.00 8.89 -8.36
CA PRO A 28 1.80 10.31 -8.66
C PRO A 28 0.51 10.85 -8.03
N VAL A 29 -0.41 9.97 -7.62
CA VAL A 29 -1.71 10.33 -7.10
C VAL A 29 -1.89 9.76 -5.70
N GLN A 30 -2.31 10.58 -4.74
CA GLN A 30 -2.57 10.20 -3.36
C GLN A 30 -3.74 11.01 -2.79
N PHE A 31 -4.66 10.34 -2.11
CA PHE A 31 -5.79 10.96 -1.44
C PHE A 31 -6.19 10.20 -0.17
N GLU A 32 -6.96 10.87 0.68
CA GLU A 32 -7.70 10.29 1.79
C GLU A 32 -9.17 10.24 1.38
N GLY A 33 -9.80 9.08 1.48
CA GLY A 33 -11.17 8.91 1.06
C GLY A 33 -11.90 7.82 1.84
N ARG A 34 -13.23 7.96 1.87
CA ARG A 34 -14.12 7.00 2.53
C ARG A 34 -14.67 6.01 1.54
N VAL A 35 -14.70 4.73 1.90
CA VAL A 35 -15.41 3.71 1.11
C VAL A 35 -16.93 3.92 1.27
N LYS A 36 -17.61 4.23 0.18
CA LYS A 36 -19.08 4.33 0.14
C LYS A 36 -19.74 3.01 -0.21
N GLU A 37 -19.12 2.26 -1.11
CA GLU A 37 -19.72 1.05 -1.66
C GLU A 37 -18.63 0.07 -2.09
N ILE A 38 -18.92 -1.23 -1.96
CA ILE A 38 -18.12 -2.32 -2.49
C ILE A 38 -19.06 -3.14 -3.38
N ILE A 39 -18.79 -3.13 -4.68
CA ILE A 39 -19.55 -3.87 -5.69
C ILE A 39 -18.80 -5.17 -5.99
N GLU A 40 -19.42 -6.30 -5.65
CA GLU A 40 -18.88 -7.62 -5.93
C GLU A 40 -19.12 -8.02 -7.40
N PRO A 41 -18.16 -8.70 -8.04
CA PRO A 41 -18.33 -9.22 -9.40
C PRO A 41 -19.42 -10.30 -9.43
N VAL A 42 -20.24 -10.28 -10.48
CA VAL A 42 -21.33 -11.25 -10.67
C VAL A 42 -20.78 -12.48 -11.43
N GLY A 43 -20.66 -13.62 -10.75
CA GLY A 43 -20.18 -14.86 -11.39
C GLY A 43 -19.54 -15.87 -10.42
N ALA A 44 -18.91 -16.90 -10.97
CA ALA A 44 -18.12 -17.85 -10.17
C ALA A 44 -16.88 -17.14 -9.61
N SER A 45 -16.71 -17.15 -8.29
CA SER A 45 -15.64 -16.44 -7.60
C SER A 45 -14.28 -17.13 -7.77
N GLY A 46 -13.39 -16.49 -8.53
CA GLY A 46 -12.00 -16.87 -8.70
C GLY A 46 -11.08 -16.25 -7.64
N PHE A 47 -9.90 -16.83 -7.46
CA PHE A 47 -8.89 -16.29 -6.52
C PHE A 47 -8.43 -14.87 -6.89
N PHE A 48 -8.47 -14.52 -8.18
CA PHE A 48 -8.02 -13.23 -8.72
C PHE A 48 -9.18 -12.25 -8.98
N ASP A 49 -10.36 -12.53 -8.47
CA ASP A 49 -11.50 -11.65 -8.63
C ASP A 49 -11.30 -10.35 -7.86
N ALA A 50 -11.70 -9.25 -8.48
CA ALA A 50 -11.62 -7.91 -7.91
C ALA A 50 -13.01 -7.36 -7.65
N ASN A 51 -13.19 -6.75 -6.48
CA ASN A 51 -14.33 -5.92 -6.18
C ASN A 51 -14.08 -4.52 -6.74
N THR A 52 -15.14 -3.88 -7.22
CA THR A 52 -15.09 -2.44 -7.49
C THR A 52 -15.43 -1.70 -6.21
N VAL A 53 -14.48 -0.92 -5.70
CA VAL A 53 -14.63 -0.13 -4.48
C VAL A 53 -14.81 1.34 -4.87
N VAL A 54 -15.88 1.95 -4.37
CA VAL A 54 -16.20 3.35 -4.61
C VAL A 54 -15.73 4.18 -3.42
N PHE A 55 -14.75 5.05 -3.65
CA PHE A 55 -14.26 6.01 -2.67
C PHE A 55 -14.88 7.39 -2.91
N GLU A 56 -15.35 8.02 -1.84
CA GLU A 56 -15.57 9.47 -1.76
C GLU A 56 -14.26 10.14 -1.31
N ASN A 57 -13.69 10.98 -2.16
CA ASN A 57 -12.47 11.73 -1.88
C ASN A 57 -12.76 12.83 -0.87
N GLN A 58 -12.20 12.70 0.33
CA GLN A 58 -12.32 13.69 1.38
C GLN A 58 -11.20 14.73 1.30
N ARG A 59 -10.00 14.29 0.91
CA ARG A 59 -8.82 15.15 0.84
C ARG A 59 -7.82 14.64 -0.18
N THR A 60 -7.45 15.49 -1.12
CA THR A 60 -6.35 15.21 -2.04
C THR A 60 -5.01 15.59 -1.41
N ILE A 61 -4.05 14.67 -1.44
CA ILE A 61 -2.68 14.89 -0.92
C ILE A 61 -1.73 15.22 -2.08
N LYS A 62 -1.82 14.47 -3.19
CA LYS A 62 -0.94 14.60 -4.36
C LYS A 62 -1.69 14.25 -5.64
N GLY A 63 -1.42 14.98 -6.71
CA GLY A 63 -2.01 14.74 -8.03
C GLY A 63 -3.45 15.26 -8.15
N GLU A 64 -4.11 14.90 -9.25
CA GLU A 64 -5.49 15.26 -9.51
C GLU A 64 -6.40 14.08 -9.17
N VAL A 65 -7.38 14.31 -8.29
CA VAL A 65 -8.30 13.28 -7.81
C VAL A 65 -9.72 13.81 -7.89
N LYS A 66 -10.59 13.01 -8.52
CA LYS A 66 -12.02 13.31 -8.64
C LYS A 66 -12.70 13.19 -7.27
N GLU A 67 -13.89 13.75 -7.15
CA GLU A 67 -14.72 13.63 -5.93
C GLU A 67 -15.07 12.17 -5.63
N GLN A 68 -15.32 11.37 -6.67
CA GLN A 68 -15.50 9.92 -6.56
C GLN A 68 -14.43 9.17 -7.37
N VAL A 69 -13.90 8.11 -6.77
CA VAL A 69 -12.84 7.28 -7.36
C VAL A 69 -13.27 5.82 -7.30
N LEU A 70 -13.32 5.16 -8.45
CA LEU A 70 -13.59 3.73 -8.56
C LEU A 70 -12.26 2.97 -8.64
N LEU A 71 -12.09 1.96 -7.80
CA LEU A 71 -10.88 1.16 -7.74
C LEU A 71 -11.18 -0.33 -7.69
N GLU A 72 -10.46 -1.09 -8.50
CA GLU A 72 -10.48 -2.55 -8.43
C GLU A 72 -9.55 -3.02 -7.30
N VAL A 73 -10.12 -3.75 -6.34
CA VAL A 73 -9.39 -4.33 -5.21
C VAL A 73 -9.64 -5.83 -5.19
N LEU A 74 -8.56 -6.61 -5.21
CA LEU A 74 -8.64 -8.08 -5.18
C LEU A 74 -9.35 -8.57 -3.91
N GLN A 75 -10.37 -9.41 -4.06
CA GLN A 75 -11.12 -9.99 -2.94
C GLN A 75 -10.21 -10.73 -1.96
N ASN A 76 -9.31 -11.54 -2.52
CA ASN A 76 -8.33 -12.34 -1.79
C ASN A 76 -6.93 -11.71 -1.81
N GLY A 77 -6.86 -10.41 -2.08
CA GLY A 77 -5.61 -9.66 -2.09
C GLY A 77 -5.05 -9.36 -0.70
N PRO A 78 -3.86 -8.75 -0.65
CA PRO A 78 -3.23 -8.33 0.60
C PRO A 78 -3.95 -7.16 1.27
N PHE A 79 -4.82 -6.46 0.54
CA PHE A 79 -5.55 -5.31 1.04
C PHE A 79 -7.00 -5.69 1.33
N LYS A 80 -7.47 -5.36 2.53
CA LYS A 80 -8.86 -5.52 2.95
C LYS A 80 -9.46 -4.13 3.14
N VAL A 81 -10.63 -3.92 2.54
CA VAL A 81 -11.38 -2.66 2.59
C VAL A 81 -12.77 -2.93 3.12
N ALA A 82 -13.31 -1.98 3.88
CA ALA A 82 -14.66 -2.06 4.45
C ALA A 82 -15.43 -0.77 4.19
N VAL A 83 -16.75 -0.89 4.07
CA VAL A 83 -17.66 0.24 3.84
C VAL A 83 -17.67 1.17 5.06
N GLU A 84 -17.84 2.48 4.84
CA GLU A 84 -17.79 3.56 5.83
C GLU A 84 -16.46 3.70 6.58
N LYS A 85 -15.38 3.11 6.06
CA LYS A 85 -14.02 3.29 6.58
C LYS A 85 -13.23 4.27 5.72
N ASP A 86 -12.35 5.03 6.39
CA ASP A 86 -11.49 6.04 5.80
C ASP A 86 -10.11 5.42 5.51
N TYR A 87 -9.57 5.69 4.32
CA TYR A 87 -8.30 5.15 3.88
C TYR A 87 -7.45 6.22 3.20
N ARG A 88 -6.13 6.09 3.38
CA ARG A 88 -5.15 6.74 2.54
C ARG A 88 -4.82 5.83 1.36
N VAL A 89 -5.09 6.32 0.16
CA VAL A 89 -4.95 5.59 -1.10
C VAL A 89 -3.88 6.23 -1.96
N GLN A 90 -2.99 5.40 -2.52
CA GLN A 90 -1.98 5.82 -3.50
C GLN A 90 -2.20 5.08 -4.81
N LEU A 91 -2.22 5.83 -5.91
CA LEU A 91 -2.48 5.32 -7.25
C LEU A 91 -1.36 5.66 -8.22
N ARG A 92 -1.18 4.76 -9.19
CA ARG A 92 -0.35 4.98 -10.38
C ARG A 92 -1.12 4.55 -11.62
N SER A 93 -1.41 5.52 -12.49
CA SER A 93 -2.18 5.28 -13.72
C SER A 93 -3.53 4.60 -13.45
N GLY A 94 -4.24 5.01 -12.40
CA GLY A 94 -5.53 4.45 -11.99
C GLY A 94 -5.46 3.10 -11.27
N LYS A 95 -4.27 2.50 -11.11
CA LYS A 95 -4.09 1.23 -10.37
C LYS A 95 -3.62 1.49 -8.95
N LEU A 96 -4.06 0.63 -8.04
CA LEU A 96 -3.68 0.68 -6.63
C LEU A 96 -2.19 0.38 -6.44
N CYS A 97 -1.45 1.34 -5.90
CA CYS A 97 -0.10 1.11 -5.39
C CYS A 97 -0.13 0.61 -3.94
N TRP A 98 -0.88 1.34 -3.12
CA TRP A 98 -0.88 1.20 -1.67
C TRP A 98 -2.20 1.71 -1.11
N ILE A 99 -2.65 1.08 -0.02
CA ILE A 99 -3.80 1.51 0.76
C ILE A 99 -3.55 1.22 2.23
N GLU A 100 -3.94 2.16 3.08
CA GLU A 100 -3.79 2.08 4.54
C GLU A 100 -5.04 2.68 5.20
N GLU A 101 -5.62 1.98 6.18
CA GLU A 101 -6.73 2.49 7.00
C GLU A 101 -6.20 3.61 7.92
N ILE A 102 -6.94 4.72 8.05
CA ILE A 102 -6.54 5.90 8.83
C ILE A 102 -7.54 6.22 9.96
#